data_AF-A0A9C9NEV7-F1
#
_entry.id   AF-A0A9C9NEV7-F1
#
_cell.length_a   1.000
_cell.length_b   1.000
_cell.length_c   1.000
_cell.angle_alpha   90.00
_cell.angle_beta   90.00
_cell.angle_gamma   90.00
#
_symmetry.space_group_name_H-M   'P 1'
#
loop_
_entity.id
_entity.type
_entity.pdbx_description
1 polymer ?
#
loop_
_entity_poly.entity_id
_entity_poly.type
_entity_poly.pdbx_seq_one_letter_code
_entity_poly.pdbx_strand_id
1 'polypeptide(L)'
;MIKNKTYNRLGAALALAFLAFLVGATANAQFDTFHSMTRLLLGDGDCEFSTGTGTPESVVTGDICDLFFRTDGGAGTIFYVKESGAGNTGWAPLASGGGGVHPVIETDGGTGQTTFTQGDLLYSDTANSLAKLAAVAVNQVLASQGVGAAPSYTASPIVTTITATTVRQTGANGQLAELKQATTEVTGMSGATVTATTLIPAGSLVVGVSLRVTTNITGANTFDVGDGVDVDRWGAAVALASSTTTDIADFTILNPVNYAAATDVVLTANGPDFTAGAVRLTVHYLDLTAATS
;
A
#
# COMPACT_ATOMS: atom_id res chain seq x y z
N MET A 1 68.53 15.79 44.09
CA MET A 1 68.28 17.21 43.76
C MET A 1 68.68 17.42 42.30
N ILE A 2 67.73 17.25 41.37
CA ILE A 2 67.96 17.37 39.93
C ILE A 2 67.87 18.86 39.58
N LYS A 3 68.87 19.41 38.88
CA LYS A 3 68.78 20.70 38.20
C LYS A 3 68.93 20.48 36.70
N ASN A 4 67.85 20.75 35.97
CA ASN A 4 67.81 20.88 34.52
C ASN A 4 68.77 21.97 34.05
N LYS A 5 69.49 21.71 32.95
CA LYS A 5 70.00 22.76 32.08
C LYS A 5 69.92 22.32 30.63
N THR A 6 68.92 22.85 29.94
CA THR A 6 68.71 22.75 28.49
C THR A 6 69.71 23.65 27.77
N TYR A 7 70.36 23.16 26.71
CA TYR A 7 71.00 24.01 25.69
C TYR A 7 70.68 23.48 24.28
N ASN A 8 70.52 24.45 23.38
CA ASN A 8 69.73 24.45 22.16
C ASN A 8 70.26 23.60 20.99
N ARG A 9 69.28 23.10 20.21
CA ARG A 9 69.38 22.44 18.91
C ARG A 9 69.79 23.45 17.83
N LEU A 10 71.02 23.44 17.32
CA LEU A 10 71.41 24.31 16.19
C LEU A 10 72.41 23.70 15.18
N GLY A 11 72.63 22.38 15.18
CA GLY A 11 73.65 21.75 14.32
C GLY A 11 73.13 20.98 13.08
N ALA A 12 71.95 20.37 13.14
CA ALA A 12 71.52 19.43 12.09
C ALA A 12 70.78 20.09 10.91
N ALA A 13 70.06 21.19 11.14
CA ALA A 13 69.29 21.89 10.10
C ALA A 13 70.18 22.65 9.11
N LEU A 14 71.34 23.15 9.55
CA LEU A 14 72.27 23.91 8.71
C LEU A 14 73.02 23.02 7.72
N ALA A 15 73.30 21.77 8.09
CA ALA A 15 74.00 20.80 7.23
C ALA A 15 73.12 20.26 6.09
N LEU A 16 71.81 20.14 6.31
CA LEU A 16 70.89 19.57 5.33
C LEU A 16 70.39 20.63 4.32
N ALA A 17 70.23 21.88 4.78
CA ALA A 17 69.84 23.00 3.89
C ALA A 17 70.96 23.41 2.91
N PHE A 18 72.23 23.28 3.32
CA PHE A 18 73.38 23.60 2.47
C PHE A 18 73.59 22.57 1.34
N LEU A 19 73.19 21.32 1.57
CA LEU A 19 73.28 20.25 0.56
C LEU A 19 72.14 20.33 -0.47
N ALA A 20 70.94 20.79 -0.07
CA ALA A 20 69.79 20.92 -0.96
C ALA A 20 69.90 22.11 -1.94
N PHE A 21 70.61 23.18 -1.59
CA PHE A 21 70.87 24.32 -2.50
C PHE A 21 71.87 23.95 -3.62
N LEU A 22 72.71 22.93 -3.41
CA LEU A 22 73.81 22.59 -4.32
C LEU A 22 73.42 21.64 -5.47
N VAL A 23 72.23 21.02 -5.45
CA VAL A 23 71.86 19.97 -6.44
C VAL A 23 70.71 20.33 -7.38
N GLY A 24 70.14 21.54 -7.30
CA GLY A 24 69.19 22.04 -8.30
C GLY A 24 67.99 21.13 -8.59
N ALA A 25 67.58 20.30 -7.63
CA ALA A 25 66.47 19.36 -7.77
C ALA A 25 65.24 19.87 -7.01
N THR A 26 64.10 19.89 -7.67
CA THR A 26 62.79 20.13 -7.06
C THR A 26 62.48 19.02 -6.06
N ALA A 27 62.78 19.25 -4.78
CA ALA A 27 62.30 18.41 -3.71
C ALA A 27 60.82 18.72 -3.49
N ASN A 28 59.94 17.82 -3.94
CA ASN A 28 58.59 17.72 -3.40
C ASN A 28 58.75 17.47 -1.89
N ALA A 29 58.67 18.53 -1.09
CA ALA A 29 58.55 18.42 0.34
C ALA A 29 57.15 17.91 0.66
N GLN A 30 56.95 16.59 0.59
CA GLN A 30 55.83 15.99 1.31
C GLN A 30 56.10 16.21 2.80
N PHE A 31 55.18 16.95 3.42
CA PHE A 31 55.26 17.49 4.78
C PHE A 31 55.08 16.36 5.81
N ASP A 32 56.09 15.51 5.98
CA ASP A 32 56.03 14.28 6.80
C ASP A 32 56.23 14.52 8.31
N THR A 33 55.94 15.72 8.82
CA THR A 33 55.86 15.97 10.28
C THR A 33 55.09 17.26 10.58
N PHE A 34 53.77 17.23 10.44
CA PHE A 34 52.95 18.21 11.15
C PHE A 34 53.06 17.95 12.66
N HIS A 35 53.56 18.93 13.42
CA HIS A 35 53.38 18.97 14.88
C HIS A 35 51.88 18.93 15.21
N SER A 36 51.50 18.54 16.43
CA SER A 36 50.11 18.59 16.91
C SER A 36 49.52 20.00 16.70
N MET A 37 48.68 20.15 15.67
CA MET A 37 47.97 21.40 15.36
C MET A 37 46.55 21.29 15.89
N THR A 38 46.10 22.32 16.60
CA THR A 38 44.72 22.42 17.10
C THR A 38 43.75 23.03 16.09
N ARG A 39 44.27 23.60 14.99
CA ARG A 39 43.55 24.35 13.97
C ARG A 39 44.13 24.06 12.58
N LEU A 40 43.28 23.84 11.58
CA LEU A 40 43.62 23.75 10.16
C LEU A 40 42.69 24.68 9.37
N LEU A 41 43.27 25.66 8.68
CA LEU A 41 42.54 26.56 7.79
C LEU A 41 42.45 25.94 6.39
N LEU A 42 41.29 26.02 5.73
CA LEU A 42 41.13 25.56 4.36
C LEU A 42 41.14 26.73 3.37
N GLY A 43 42.11 26.73 2.46
CA GLY A 43 42.20 27.73 1.38
C GLY A 43 42.54 29.12 1.90
N ASP A 44 41.94 30.13 1.28
CA ASP A 44 42.01 31.56 1.61
C ASP A 44 40.87 32.04 2.54
N GLY A 45 40.07 31.12 3.09
CA GLY A 45 38.77 31.42 3.71
C GLY A 45 38.71 31.33 5.24
N ASP A 46 37.65 31.97 5.76
CA ASP A 46 37.27 32.16 7.17
C ASP A 46 36.87 30.86 7.90
N CYS A 47 36.74 29.74 7.19
CA CYS A 47 36.29 28.45 7.74
C CYS A 47 37.45 27.61 8.29
N GLU A 48 37.25 27.07 9.49
CA GLU A 48 38.33 26.47 10.26
C GLU A 48 37.98 25.07 10.83
N PHE A 49 38.94 24.15 10.78
CA PHE A 49 38.86 22.82 11.40
C PHE A 49 39.66 22.83 12.69
N SER A 50 38.96 22.77 13.82
CA SER A 50 39.58 22.74 15.14
C SER A 50 39.29 21.45 15.91
N THR A 51 40.11 21.19 16.92
CA THR A 51 39.89 20.11 17.88
C THR A 51 40.05 20.59 19.32
N GLY A 52 39.35 19.97 20.26
CA GLY A 52 39.47 20.31 21.69
C GLY A 52 38.71 19.38 22.61
N THR A 53 38.64 19.73 23.89
CA THR A 53 37.84 19.03 24.91
C THR A 53 36.64 19.88 25.30
N GLY A 54 35.52 19.24 25.66
CA GLY A 54 34.28 19.92 26.03
C GLY A 54 33.47 20.40 24.82
N THR A 55 32.24 20.86 25.08
CA THR A 55 31.37 21.37 24.01
C THR A 55 31.91 22.69 23.43
N PRO A 56 31.94 22.87 22.09
CA PRO A 56 32.31 24.15 21.51
C PRO A 56 31.23 25.22 21.73
N GLU A 57 29.96 24.83 21.91
CA GLU A 57 28.87 25.75 22.24
C GLU A 57 29.15 26.49 23.55
N SER A 58 29.02 27.82 23.51
CA SER A 58 29.36 28.77 24.58
C SER A 58 30.83 28.85 24.98
N VAL A 59 31.74 28.16 24.28
CA VAL A 59 33.17 28.10 24.62
C VAL A 59 34.06 28.57 23.47
N VAL A 60 33.84 28.05 22.27
CA VAL A 60 34.68 28.29 21.11
C VAL A 60 34.04 29.34 20.22
N THR A 61 34.69 30.49 20.08
CA THR A 61 34.32 31.53 19.09
C THR A 61 34.65 31.03 17.68
N GLY A 62 33.66 31.02 16.79
CA GLY A 62 33.83 30.62 15.40
C GLY A 62 32.83 31.28 14.47
N ASP A 63 33.08 31.16 13.18
CA ASP A 63 32.26 31.67 12.09
C ASP A 63 31.40 30.56 11.47
N ILE A 64 30.25 30.91 10.89
CA ILE A 64 29.35 29.94 10.25
C ILE A 64 30.10 29.23 9.13
N CYS A 65 30.21 27.90 9.21
CA CYS A 65 31.01 26.95 8.40
C CYS A 65 32.15 26.27 9.18
N ASP A 66 32.52 26.76 10.36
CA ASP A 66 33.58 26.14 11.16
C ASP A 66 33.22 24.72 11.60
N LEU A 67 34.24 23.89 11.71
CA LEU A 67 34.15 22.49 12.08
C LEU A 67 34.96 22.20 13.34
N PHE A 68 34.36 21.53 14.32
CA PHE A 68 35.01 21.21 15.59
C PHE A 68 34.93 19.72 15.93
N PHE A 69 36.09 19.11 16.21
CA PHE A 69 36.19 17.74 16.71
C PHE A 69 36.48 17.71 18.21
N ARG A 70 35.53 17.15 18.97
CA ARG A 70 35.69 16.87 20.39
C ARG A 70 36.51 15.61 20.61
N THR A 71 37.69 15.79 21.17
CA THR A 71 38.62 14.72 21.56
C THR A 71 38.14 13.92 22.77
N ASP A 72 37.23 14.48 23.57
CA ASP A 72 36.56 13.83 24.70
C ASP A 72 35.07 13.53 24.41
N GLY A 73 34.65 13.66 23.15
CA GLY A 73 33.28 13.43 22.71
C GLY A 73 32.92 11.94 22.63
N GLY A 74 31.67 11.61 22.92
CA GLY A 74 31.09 10.29 22.65
C GLY A 74 30.30 10.27 21.33
N ALA A 75 29.62 9.14 21.05
CA ALA A 75 28.70 9.01 19.93
C ALA A 75 27.78 10.24 19.76
N GLY A 76 27.68 10.77 18.54
CA GLY A 76 26.84 11.94 18.23
C GLY A 76 27.31 13.28 18.84
N THR A 77 28.45 13.32 19.53
CA THR A 77 29.02 14.53 20.16
C THR A 77 30.50 14.71 19.83
N ILE A 78 31.02 14.03 18.82
CA ILE A 78 32.43 14.18 18.40
C ILE A 78 32.56 15.29 17.36
N PHE A 79 31.62 15.41 16.42
CA PHE A 79 31.74 16.33 15.29
C PHE A 79 30.68 17.42 15.37
N TYR A 80 31.09 18.68 15.22
CA TYR A 80 30.22 19.85 15.26
C TYR A 80 30.44 20.71 14.02
N VAL A 81 29.37 21.35 13.56
CA VAL A 81 29.35 22.38 12.52
C VAL A 81 28.82 23.66 13.12
N LYS A 82 29.44 24.79 12.82
CA LYS A 82 28.88 26.10 13.12
C LYS A 82 27.83 26.46 12.06
N GLU A 83 26.56 26.44 12.45
CA GLU A 83 25.46 26.63 11.49
C GLU A 83 24.82 28.02 11.57
N SER A 84 25.02 28.74 12.67
CA SER A 84 24.42 30.06 12.87
C SER A 84 25.19 30.92 13.89
N GLY A 85 24.89 32.22 13.89
CA GLY A 85 25.42 33.18 14.86
C GLY A 85 26.88 33.61 14.60
N ALA A 86 27.27 34.72 15.22
CA ALA A 86 28.66 35.15 15.31
C ALA A 86 29.17 34.92 16.74
N GLY A 87 30.40 34.46 16.91
CA GLY A 87 30.99 34.24 18.24
C GLY A 87 30.84 32.80 18.73
N ASN A 88 30.56 32.60 20.02
CA ASN A 88 30.63 31.28 20.66
C ASN A 88 29.30 30.50 20.70
N THR A 89 28.23 30.98 20.07
CA THR A 89 26.90 30.31 20.05
C THR A 89 26.46 29.91 18.65
N GLY A 90 25.68 28.83 18.52
CA GLY A 90 25.20 28.31 17.22
C GLY A 90 26.04 27.16 16.64
N TRP A 91 26.78 26.46 17.50
CA TRP A 91 27.41 25.18 17.18
C TRP A 91 26.39 24.05 17.28
N ALA A 92 26.17 23.33 16.18
CA ALA A 92 25.33 22.15 16.14
C ALA A 92 26.21 20.89 16.07
N PRO A 93 25.98 19.86 16.91
CA PRO A 93 26.62 18.58 16.71
C PRO A 93 26.11 17.95 15.42
N LEU A 94 27.01 17.62 14.49
CA LEU A 94 26.67 16.68 13.43
C LEU A 94 26.68 15.29 14.04
N ALA A 95 25.50 14.82 14.43
CA ALA A 95 25.34 13.53 15.05
C ALA A 95 25.62 12.41 14.04
N SER A 96 26.88 12.01 13.90
CA SER A 96 27.20 10.71 13.31
C SER A 96 26.78 9.65 14.31
N GLY A 97 25.68 8.98 14.01
CA GLY A 97 25.07 8.01 14.90
C GLY A 97 26.05 6.95 15.33
N GLY A 98 26.53 7.06 16.58
CA GLY A 98 27.13 5.91 17.23
C GLY A 98 26.03 4.92 17.55
N GLY A 99 25.73 4.04 16.60
CA GLY A 99 24.79 2.91 16.75
C GLY A 99 23.36 3.24 17.17
N GLY A 100 23.00 4.52 17.31
CA GLY A 100 21.68 5.00 17.72
C GLY A 100 20.81 5.30 16.51
N VAL A 101 19.57 4.83 16.55
CA VAL A 101 18.56 5.11 15.52
C VAL A 101 18.31 6.61 15.45
N HIS A 102 18.62 7.24 14.31
CA HIS A 102 18.30 8.63 14.05
C HIS A 102 16.96 8.69 13.31
N PRO A 103 15.87 9.15 13.94
CA PRO A 103 14.61 9.29 13.24
C PRO A 103 14.79 10.43 12.23
N VAL A 104 14.75 10.10 10.94
CA VAL A 104 14.53 11.11 9.91
C VAL A 104 13.09 11.58 10.09
N ILE A 105 12.89 12.88 10.22
CA ILE A 105 11.57 13.48 10.40
C ILE A 105 10.74 13.31 9.12
N GLU A 106 9.43 13.37 9.26
CA GLU A 106 8.46 13.09 8.20
C GLU A 106 8.58 14.09 7.03
N THR A 107 8.91 15.36 7.32
CA THR A 107 9.14 16.37 6.28
C THR A 107 10.38 16.10 5.44
N ASP A 108 11.33 15.33 5.97
CA ASP A 108 12.57 14.95 5.29
C ASP A 108 12.45 13.54 4.66
N GLY A 109 11.23 13.02 4.54
CA GLY A 109 10.93 11.71 3.94
C GLY A 109 11.12 10.53 4.89
N GLY A 110 11.35 10.79 6.17
CA GLY A 110 11.45 9.77 7.19
C GLY A 110 10.11 9.40 7.83
N THR A 111 10.17 8.72 8.97
CA THR A 111 8.98 8.26 9.70
C THR A 111 8.79 8.95 11.05
N GLY A 112 9.78 9.74 11.49
CA GLY A 112 9.82 10.29 12.85
C GLY A 112 9.98 9.23 13.96
N GLN A 113 9.98 7.93 13.62
CA GLN A 113 10.01 6.83 14.58
C GLN A 113 11.42 6.30 14.81
N THR A 114 11.72 5.94 16.06
CA THR A 114 12.97 5.25 16.45
C THR A 114 12.76 3.79 16.84
N THR A 115 11.51 3.35 16.98
CA THR A 115 11.15 2.00 17.42
C THR A 115 9.90 1.50 16.69
N PHE A 116 9.83 0.19 16.48
CA PHE A 116 8.66 -0.51 15.96
C PHE A 116 8.47 -1.80 16.74
N THR A 117 7.21 -2.10 17.09
CA THR A 117 6.83 -3.41 17.58
C THR A 117 6.42 -4.27 16.39
N GLN A 118 6.63 -5.59 16.48
CA GLN A 118 6.15 -6.51 15.45
C GLN A 118 4.64 -6.36 15.28
N GLY A 119 4.21 -6.12 14.04
CA GLY A 119 2.80 -5.92 13.69
C GLY A 119 2.33 -4.47 13.74
N ASP A 120 3.16 -3.50 14.15
CA ASP A 120 2.85 -2.07 14.01
C ASP A 120 2.61 -1.72 12.53
N LEU A 121 1.57 -0.92 12.27
CA LEU A 121 1.31 -0.31 10.98
C LEU A 121 1.57 1.19 11.07
N LEU A 122 2.40 1.74 10.18
CA LEU A 122 2.64 3.17 10.09
C LEU A 122 1.49 3.84 9.30
N TYR A 123 0.91 4.90 9.84
CA TYR A 123 -0.17 5.65 9.21
C TYR A 123 0.02 7.15 9.42
N SER A 124 -0.59 7.97 8.57
CA SER A 124 -0.63 9.42 8.77
C SER A 124 -1.73 9.77 9.76
N ASP A 125 -1.34 10.34 10.91
CA ASP A 125 -2.28 10.76 11.96
C ASP A 125 -2.77 12.19 11.75
N THR A 126 -1.91 13.07 11.23
CA THR A 126 -2.21 14.44 10.83
C THR A 126 -1.35 14.87 9.64
N ALA A 127 -1.54 16.11 9.15
CA ALA A 127 -0.77 16.62 8.02
C ALA A 127 0.73 16.66 8.33
N ASN A 128 1.54 16.05 7.45
CA ASN A 128 3.00 15.94 7.58
C ASN A 128 3.48 15.21 8.85
N SER A 129 2.64 14.34 9.43
CA SER A 129 2.97 13.55 10.62
C SER A 129 2.59 12.08 10.41
N LEU A 130 3.40 11.18 10.96
CA LEU A 130 3.20 9.74 10.92
C LEU A 130 3.17 9.19 12.36
N ALA A 131 2.27 8.25 12.59
CA ALA A 131 2.13 7.54 13.85
C ALA A 131 2.06 6.03 13.61
N LYS A 132 2.20 5.26 14.68
CA LYS A 132 2.13 3.80 14.66
C LYS A 132 0.80 3.32 15.23
N LEU A 133 0.17 2.38 14.55
CA LEU A 133 -0.99 1.65 15.02
C LEU A 133 -0.56 0.22 15.37
N ALA A 134 -0.61 -0.13 16.65
CA ALA A 134 -0.21 -1.45 17.12
C ALA A 134 -1.16 -2.55 16.62
N ALA A 135 -0.61 -3.73 16.38
CA ALA A 135 -1.42 -4.93 16.15
C ALA A 135 -2.30 -5.24 17.36
N VAL A 136 -3.46 -5.83 17.09
CA VAL A 136 -4.46 -6.21 18.09
C VAL A 136 -4.72 -7.72 18.05
N ALA A 137 -5.69 -8.20 18.83
CA ALA A 137 -6.14 -9.58 18.77
C ALA A 137 -6.55 -9.99 17.33
N VAL A 138 -6.49 -11.29 17.06
CA VAL A 138 -6.94 -11.88 15.79
C VAL A 138 -8.43 -11.56 15.51
N ASN A 139 -8.85 -11.75 14.25
CA ASN A 139 -10.23 -11.50 13.77
C ASN A 139 -10.65 -10.02 13.80
N GLN A 140 -9.70 -9.13 13.55
CA GLN A 140 -9.91 -7.69 13.44
C GLN A 140 -9.55 -7.25 12.02
N VAL A 141 -10.28 -6.26 11.50
CA VAL A 141 -9.97 -5.62 10.23
C VAL A 141 -9.65 -4.16 10.45
N LEU A 142 -8.75 -3.60 9.63
CA LEU A 142 -8.47 -2.16 9.64
C LEU A 142 -9.64 -1.42 8.97
N ALA A 143 -10.30 -0.55 9.71
CA ALA A 143 -11.40 0.27 9.23
C ALA A 143 -10.97 1.74 9.09
N SER A 144 -11.46 2.38 8.03
CA SER A 144 -11.43 3.84 7.91
C SER A 144 -12.46 4.43 8.85
N GLN A 145 -12.04 5.41 9.64
CA GLN A 145 -12.90 6.11 10.61
C GLN A 145 -13.48 7.42 10.05
N GLY A 146 -13.27 7.69 8.75
CA GLY A 146 -13.69 8.91 8.09
C GLY A 146 -12.55 9.91 7.87
N VAL A 147 -12.85 10.99 7.15
CA VAL A 147 -11.87 12.03 6.80
C VAL A 147 -11.36 12.71 8.08
N GLY A 148 -10.04 12.78 8.24
CA GLY A 148 -9.40 13.41 9.39
C GLY A 148 -9.40 12.56 10.67
N ALA A 149 -9.81 11.29 10.60
CA ALA A 149 -9.72 10.34 11.71
C ALA A 149 -8.71 9.23 11.39
N ALA A 150 -7.91 8.87 12.39
CA ALA A 150 -6.98 7.75 12.30
C ALA A 150 -7.74 6.43 12.03
N PRO A 151 -7.18 5.52 11.21
CA PRO A 151 -7.77 4.20 11.04
C PRO A 151 -7.69 3.41 12.35
N SER A 152 -8.62 2.48 12.54
CA SER A 152 -8.65 1.63 13.74
C SER A 152 -9.04 0.19 13.41
N TYR A 153 -8.62 -0.74 14.26
CA TYR A 153 -9.04 -2.13 14.14
C TYR A 153 -10.44 -2.34 14.72
N THR A 154 -11.29 -3.08 14.00
CA THR A 154 -12.64 -3.46 14.44
C THR A 154 -12.96 -4.91 14.09
N ALA A 155 -13.71 -5.59 14.97
CA ALA A 155 -14.29 -6.91 14.72
C ALA A 155 -15.62 -6.83 13.97
N SER A 156 -16.22 -5.64 13.89
CA SER A 156 -17.55 -5.40 13.34
C SER A 156 -17.51 -4.28 12.30
N PRO A 157 -16.84 -4.47 11.16
CA PRO A 157 -16.82 -3.48 10.10
C PRO A 157 -18.23 -3.30 9.50
N ILE A 158 -18.55 -2.07 9.12
CA ILE A 158 -19.74 -1.75 8.33
C ILE A 158 -19.28 -1.35 6.94
N VAL A 159 -19.78 -2.05 5.92
CA VAL A 159 -19.53 -1.73 4.52
C VAL A 159 -20.86 -1.41 3.86
N THR A 160 -21.04 -0.16 3.41
CA THR A 160 -22.31 0.32 2.86
C THR A 160 -22.71 -0.42 1.58
N THR A 161 -21.73 -0.68 0.70
CA THR A 161 -21.96 -1.37 -0.57
C THR A 161 -20.76 -2.26 -0.88
N ILE A 162 -21.04 -3.48 -1.36
CA ILE A 162 -20.03 -4.42 -1.84
C ILE A 162 -20.26 -4.66 -3.33
N THR A 163 -19.26 -4.34 -4.16
CA THR A 163 -19.21 -4.79 -5.56
C THR A 163 -18.28 -5.99 -5.63
N ALA A 164 -18.84 -7.19 -5.78
CA ALA A 164 -18.09 -8.44 -5.81
C ALA A 164 -18.51 -9.30 -7.00
N THR A 165 -17.56 -10.01 -7.58
CA THR A 165 -17.83 -11.06 -8.60
C THR A 165 -18.36 -12.34 -7.96
N THR A 166 -18.02 -12.58 -6.69
CA THR A 166 -18.43 -13.77 -5.93
C THR A 166 -18.77 -13.37 -4.49
N VAL A 167 -19.88 -13.88 -3.97
CA VAL A 167 -20.26 -13.76 -2.56
C VAL A 167 -20.39 -15.17 -2.00
N ARG A 168 -19.43 -15.56 -1.14
CA ARG A 168 -19.32 -16.92 -0.59
C ARG A 168 -19.10 -16.90 0.91
N GLN A 169 -19.91 -17.64 1.64
CA GLN A 169 -19.70 -17.96 3.05
C GLN A 169 -18.98 -19.31 3.15
N THR A 170 -17.90 -19.36 3.92
CA THR A 170 -17.15 -20.61 4.21
C THR A 170 -17.30 -21.00 5.66
N GLY A 171 -17.67 -22.26 5.90
CA GLY A 171 -17.71 -22.89 7.22
C GLY A 171 -16.35 -23.48 7.62
N ALA A 172 -16.15 -23.67 8.92
CA ALA A 172 -14.89 -24.17 9.48
C ALA A 172 -14.49 -25.57 8.97
N ASN A 173 -15.46 -26.38 8.52
CA ASN A 173 -15.23 -27.74 8.06
C ASN A 173 -15.42 -27.88 6.53
N GLY A 174 -15.17 -26.80 5.79
CA GLY A 174 -15.23 -26.79 4.32
C GLY A 174 -16.63 -26.68 3.72
N GLN A 175 -17.68 -26.54 4.53
CA GLN A 175 -19.02 -26.21 4.02
C GLN A 175 -19.02 -24.86 3.30
N LEU A 176 -19.83 -24.70 2.26
CA LEU A 176 -19.99 -23.43 1.54
C LEU A 176 -21.46 -23.09 1.32
N ALA A 177 -21.76 -21.79 1.32
CA ALA A 177 -22.96 -21.23 0.72
C ALA A 177 -22.55 -20.07 -0.20
N GLU A 178 -22.91 -20.13 -1.47
CA GLU A 178 -22.45 -19.18 -2.49
C GLU A 178 -23.60 -18.65 -3.33
N LEU A 179 -23.64 -17.33 -3.57
CA LEU A 179 -24.50 -16.72 -4.58
C LEU A 179 -23.80 -16.78 -5.92
N LYS A 180 -24.43 -17.45 -6.89
CA LYS A 180 -23.88 -17.70 -8.22
C LYS A 180 -24.87 -17.28 -9.29
N GLN A 181 -24.32 -17.02 -10.47
CA GLN A 181 -25.10 -16.79 -11.69
C GLN A 181 -24.70 -17.80 -12.77
N ALA A 182 -25.68 -18.28 -13.53
CA ALA A 182 -25.46 -19.02 -14.76
C ALA A 182 -26.11 -18.24 -15.90
N THR A 183 -25.30 -17.80 -16.87
CA THR A 183 -25.76 -16.94 -17.96
C THR A 183 -25.52 -17.62 -19.29
N THR A 184 -26.54 -17.60 -20.15
CA THR A 184 -26.42 -18.03 -21.56
C THR A 184 -27.13 -17.06 -22.48
N GLU A 185 -26.72 -17.03 -23.73
CA GLU A 185 -27.40 -16.27 -24.78
C GLU A 185 -28.07 -17.25 -25.75
N VAL A 186 -29.40 -17.21 -25.78
CA VAL A 186 -30.23 -17.96 -26.71
C VAL A 186 -30.37 -17.11 -27.96
N THR A 187 -29.93 -17.62 -29.10
CA THR A 187 -29.96 -16.92 -30.39
C THR A 187 -30.76 -17.72 -31.40
N GLY A 188 -31.21 -17.08 -32.48
CA GLY A 188 -31.91 -17.78 -33.57
C GLY A 188 -33.26 -18.36 -33.12
N MET A 189 -33.98 -17.64 -32.25
CA MET A 189 -35.26 -18.09 -31.70
C MET A 189 -36.25 -18.41 -32.83
N SER A 190 -36.78 -19.64 -32.83
CA SER A 190 -37.76 -20.10 -33.80
C SER A 190 -38.70 -21.15 -33.21
N GLY A 191 -39.94 -21.20 -33.70
CA GLY A 191 -40.99 -22.12 -33.24
C GLY A 191 -41.78 -21.61 -32.03
N ALA A 192 -42.75 -22.40 -31.57
CA ALA A 192 -43.61 -22.06 -30.43
C ALA A 192 -42.84 -22.00 -29.09
N THR A 193 -41.74 -22.75 -28.98
CA THR A 193 -40.96 -22.86 -27.75
C THR A 193 -39.48 -22.89 -28.08
N VAL A 194 -38.68 -22.14 -27.30
CA VAL A 194 -37.22 -22.16 -27.37
C VAL A 194 -36.66 -22.43 -25.98
N THR A 195 -35.69 -23.33 -25.90
CA THR A 195 -35.20 -23.85 -24.63
C THR A 195 -33.73 -23.52 -24.42
N ALA A 196 -33.39 -22.95 -23.26
CA ALA A 196 -32.02 -22.85 -22.78
C ALA A 196 -31.67 -24.10 -21.97
N THR A 197 -31.09 -25.09 -22.65
CA THR A 197 -30.88 -26.43 -22.10
C THR A 197 -29.90 -26.44 -20.93
N THR A 198 -30.27 -27.10 -19.84
CA THR A 198 -29.50 -27.26 -18.59
C THR A 198 -28.99 -25.95 -17.98
N LEU A 199 -29.64 -24.82 -18.28
CA LEU A 199 -29.22 -23.53 -17.77
C LEU A 199 -29.36 -23.45 -16.24
N ILE A 200 -30.34 -24.15 -15.68
CA ILE A 200 -30.51 -24.29 -14.23
C ILE A 200 -29.63 -25.44 -13.74
N PRO A 201 -28.61 -25.18 -12.90
CA PRO A 201 -27.74 -26.22 -12.40
C PRO A 201 -28.43 -27.18 -11.44
N ALA A 202 -27.99 -28.44 -11.42
CA ALA A 202 -28.44 -29.41 -10.42
C ALA A 202 -28.01 -29.01 -9.00
N GLY A 203 -28.84 -29.35 -8.01
CA GLY A 203 -28.57 -29.08 -6.59
C GLY A 203 -28.68 -27.59 -6.22
N SER A 204 -29.30 -26.77 -7.06
CA SER A 204 -29.39 -25.32 -6.85
C SER A 204 -30.70 -24.89 -6.21
N LEU A 205 -30.64 -23.88 -5.34
CA LEU A 205 -31.79 -23.10 -4.91
C LEU A 205 -31.87 -21.85 -5.79
N VAL A 206 -32.78 -21.85 -6.76
CA VAL A 206 -32.96 -20.73 -7.67
C VAL A 206 -33.82 -19.66 -7.01
N VAL A 207 -33.28 -18.44 -6.96
CA VAL A 207 -33.98 -17.24 -6.48
C VAL A 207 -34.76 -16.60 -7.61
N GLY A 208 -34.25 -16.68 -8.84
CA GLY A 208 -34.92 -16.13 -10.01
C GLY A 208 -34.17 -16.32 -11.31
N VAL A 209 -34.88 -16.21 -12.42
CA VAL A 209 -34.29 -16.12 -13.77
C VAL A 209 -34.66 -14.78 -14.37
N SER A 210 -33.68 -13.91 -14.56
CA SER A 210 -33.85 -12.63 -15.26
C SER A 210 -33.41 -12.77 -16.71
N LEU A 211 -33.95 -11.94 -17.59
CA LEU A 211 -33.47 -11.86 -18.97
C LEU A 211 -33.21 -10.44 -19.44
N ARG A 212 -32.47 -10.35 -20.55
CA ARG A 212 -32.43 -9.18 -21.42
C ARG A 212 -32.61 -9.62 -22.87
N VAL A 213 -33.56 -9.02 -23.58
CA VAL A 213 -33.67 -9.18 -25.03
C VAL A 213 -32.47 -8.48 -25.68
N THR A 214 -31.57 -9.25 -26.28
CA THR A 214 -30.34 -8.71 -26.89
C THR A 214 -30.58 -8.33 -28.35
N THR A 215 -31.44 -9.08 -29.04
CA THR A 215 -31.91 -8.78 -30.42
C THR A 215 -33.42 -8.83 -30.45
N ASN A 216 -34.05 -7.87 -31.13
CA ASN A 216 -35.51 -7.77 -31.24
C ASN A 216 -36.12 -9.12 -31.65
N ILE A 217 -37.09 -9.60 -30.88
CA ILE A 217 -37.79 -10.85 -31.16
C ILE A 217 -38.90 -10.57 -32.17
N THR A 218 -39.11 -11.48 -33.11
CA THR A 218 -40.15 -11.36 -34.15
C THR A 218 -41.01 -12.62 -34.24
N GLY A 219 -42.19 -12.51 -34.84
CA GLY A 219 -43.15 -13.61 -35.00
C GLY A 219 -44.20 -13.62 -33.88
N ALA A 220 -43.77 -13.83 -32.64
CA ALA A 220 -44.65 -13.80 -31.47
C ALA A 220 -45.24 -12.41 -31.20
N ASN A 221 -46.25 -12.34 -30.32
CA ASN A 221 -46.78 -11.07 -29.79
C ASN A 221 -46.09 -10.67 -28.48
N THR A 222 -45.89 -11.65 -27.60
CA THR A 222 -45.13 -11.59 -26.34
C THR A 222 -44.57 -12.99 -26.06
N PHE A 223 -43.89 -13.21 -24.93
CA PHE A 223 -43.48 -14.55 -24.53
C PHE A 223 -43.44 -14.74 -23.02
N ASP A 224 -43.55 -15.99 -22.60
CA ASP A 224 -43.46 -16.40 -21.20
C ASP A 224 -42.11 -17.06 -20.91
N VAL A 225 -41.68 -16.99 -19.65
CA VAL A 225 -40.40 -17.53 -19.15
C VAL A 225 -40.67 -18.49 -18.02
N GLY A 226 -40.41 -19.77 -18.25
CA GLY A 226 -40.78 -20.85 -17.34
C GLY A 226 -39.72 -21.94 -17.21
N ASP A 227 -40.00 -22.94 -16.39
CA ASP A 227 -39.11 -24.09 -16.14
C ASP A 227 -39.55 -25.37 -16.90
N GLY A 228 -40.57 -25.24 -17.75
CA GLY A 228 -41.19 -26.34 -18.49
C GLY A 228 -42.31 -27.07 -17.73
N VAL A 229 -42.45 -26.83 -16.42
CA VAL A 229 -43.62 -27.25 -15.64
C VAL A 229 -44.58 -26.09 -15.50
N ASP A 230 -44.08 -24.96 -15.01
CA ASP A 230 -44.79 -23.68 -14.98
C ASP A 230 -44.30 -22.83 -16.16
N VAL A 231 -45.23 -22.42 -17.02
CA VAL A 231 -44.90 -21.75 -18.30
C VAL A 231 -44.36 -20.34 -18.11
N ASP A 232 -44.77 -19.65 -17.04
CA ASP A 232 -44.58 -18.20 -16.86
C ASP A 232 -43.90 -17.84 -15.52
N ARG A 233 -43.33 -18.83 -14.81
CA ARG A 233 -42.78 -18.68 -13.46
C ARG A 233 -41.97 -17.40 -13.26
N TRP A 234 -41.14 -17.03 -14.23
CA TRP A 234 -40.22 -15.89 -14.17
C TRP A 234 -40.59 -14.74 -15.12
N GLY A 235 -41.79 -14.76 -15.67
CA GLY A 235 -42.28 -13.72 -16.56
C GLY A 235 -43.44 -14.20 -17.40
N ALA A 236 -44.54 -13.46 -17.37
CA ALA A 236 -45.66 -13.61 -18.30
C ALA A 236 -45.71 -12.43 -19.27
N ALA A 237 -46.03 -12.72 -20.54
CA ALA A 237 -46.24 -11.72 -21.59
C ALA A 237 -45.10 -10.67 -21.71
N VAL A 238 -43.85 -11.13 -21.64
CA VAL A 238 -42.64 -10.30 -21.77
C VAL A 238 -42.59 -9.67 -23.17
N ALA A 239 -42.22 -8.38 -23.21
CA ALA A 239 -42.12 -7.61 -24.45
C ALA A 239 -40.94 -8.03 -25.33
N LEU A 240 -41.07 -7.82 -26.65
CA LEU A 240 -40.16 -8.34 -27.66
C LEU A 240 -39.03 -7.38 -28.06
N ALA A 241 -39.07 -6.14 -27.58
CA ALA A 241 -38.16 -5.09 -27.98
C ALA A 241 -36.74 -5.36 -27.48
N SER A 242 -35.73 -5.02 -28.28
CA SER A 242 -34.35 -5.05 -27.79
C SER A 242 -34.20 -4.18 -26.54
N SER A 243 -33.39 -4.64 -25.60
CA SER A 243 -33.19 -4.05 -24.27
C SER A 243 -34.36 -4.15 -23.31
N THR A 244 -35.47 -4.83 -23.66
CA THR A 244 -36.42 -5.30 -22.64
C THR A 244 -35.69 -6.19 -21.65
N THR A 245 -35.87 -5.92 -20.35
CA THR A 245 -35.33 -6.71 -19.24
C THR A 245 -36.47 -7.21 -18.37
N THR A 246 -36.28 -8.36 -17.73
CA THR A 246 -37.15 -8.80 -16.64
C THR A 246 -36.41 -8.79 -15.32
N ASP A 247 -37.14 -8.50 -14.25
CA ASP A 247 -36.68 -8.68 -12.88
C ASP A 247 -37.76 -9.36 -12.03
N ILE A 248 -37.55 -9.39 -10.71
CA ILE A 248 -38.45 -10.07 -9.77
C ILE A 248 -39.88 -9.52 -9.80
N ALA A 249 -40.10 -8.28 -10.23
CA ALA A 249 -41.43 -7.69 -10.35
C ALA A 249 -42.26 -8.31 -11.49
N ASP A 250 -41.61 -8.95 -12.46
CA ASP A 250 -42.26 -9.62 -13.58
C ASP A 250 -42.61 -11.09 -13.29
N PHE A 251 -42.07 -11.67 -12.21
CA PHE A 251 -42.26 -13.09 -11.88
C PHE A 251 -43.70 -13.36 -11.43
N THR A 252 -44.29 -14.45 -11.91
CA THR A 252 -45.64 -14.89 -11.48
C THR A 252 -45.58 -15.70 -10.18
N ILE A 253 -44.44 -16.34 -9.90
CA ILE A 253 -44.19 -17.09 -8.66
C ILE A 253 -42.98 -16.49 -7.96
N LEU A 254 -43.18 -16.04 -6.71
CA LEU A 254 -42.17 -15.31 -5.93
C LEU A 254 -41.40 -16.19 -4.94
N ASN A 255 -41.81 -17.45 -4.77
CA ASN A 255 -41.14 -18.38 -3.88
C ASN A 255 -39.89 -18.97 -4.57
N PRO A 256 -38.70 -18.92 -3.94
CA PRO A 256 -37.53 -19.64 -4.42
C PRO A 256 -37.78 -21.14 -4.53
N VAL A 257 -37.10 -21.79 -5.47
CA VAL A 257 -37.34 -23.21 -5.82
C VAL A 257 -36.04 -24.00 -5.88
N ASN A 258 -36.08 -25.24 -5.38
CA ASN A 258 -34.95 -26.17 -5.44
C ASN A 258 -35.03 -27.04 -6.69
N TYR A 259 -33.91 -27.17 -7.39
CA TYR A 259 -33.77 -28.10 -8.52
C TYR A 259 -32.76 -29.19 -8.17
N ALA A 260 -33.24 -30.42 -7.96
CA ALA A 260 -32.39 -31.56 -7.61
C ALA A 260 -31.55 -32.06 -8.80
N ALA A 261 -32.05 -31.88 -10.03
CA ALA A 261 -31.37 -32.20 -11.27
C ALA A 261 -31.23 -30.92 -12.12
N ALA A 262 -30.35 -30.97 -13.12
CA ALA A 262 -30.23 -29.85 -14.07
C ALA A 262 -31.52 -29.74 -14.88
N THR A 263 -32.02 -28.51 -15.02
CA THR A 263 -33.30 -28.21 -15.67
C THR A 263 -33.11 -27.11 -16.69
N ASP A 264 -33.99 -27.08 -17.68
CA ASP A 264 -33.98 -26.09 -18.73
C ASP A 264 -34.72 -24.81 -18.30
N VAL A 265 -34.38 -23.68 -18.90
CA VAL A 265 -35.29 -22.53 -18.95
C VAL A 265 -36.01 -22.54 -20.28
N VAL A 266 -37.34 -22.44 -20.24
CA VAL A 266 -38.22 -22.56 -21.40
C VAL A 266 -38.84 -21.21 -21.70
N LEU A 267 -38.71 -20.77 -22.95
CA LEU A 267 -39.33 -19.55 -23.48
C LEU A 267 -40.50 -19.97 -24.37
N THR A 268 -41.70 -19.49 -24.09
CA THR A 268 -42.91 -19.89 -24.83
C THR A 268 -43.51 -18.68 -25.54
N ALA A 269 -43.69 -18.78 -26.85
CA ALA A 269 -44.29 -17.71 -27.65
C ALA A 269 -45.78 -17.58 -27.36
N ASN A 270 -46.23 -16.36 -27.12
CA ASN A 270 -47.64 -16.03 -27.05
C ASN A 270 -48.12 -15.51 -28.40
N GLY A 271 -49.11 -16.19 -28.98
CA GLY A 271 -49.58 -15.92 -30.33
C GLY A 271 -48.82 -16.74 -31.37
N PRO A 272 -48.30 -16.15 -32.46
CA PRO A 272 -47.55 -16.89 -33.45
C PRO A 272 -46.19 -17.36 -32.92
N ASP A 273 -45.58 -18.33 -33.61
CA ASP A 273 -44.24 -18.82 -33.31
C ASP A 273 -43.18 -17.72 -33.39
N PHE A 274 -42.10 -17.88 -32.62
CA PHE A 274 -40.89 -17.10 -32.84
C PHE A 274 -40.37 -17.34 -34.26
N THR A 275 -39.84 -16.28 -34.88
CA THR A 275 -39.23 -16.34 -36.22
C THR A 275 -37.79 -15.83 -36.24
N ALA A 276 -37.43 -14.97 -35.29
CA ALA A 276 -36.06 -14.54 -35.01
C ALA A 276 -36.00 -13.91 -33.61
N GLY A 277 -34.79 -13.61 -33.16
CA GLY A 277 -34.54 -12.92 -31.89
C GLY A 277 -33.41 -13.54 -31.10
N ALA A 278 -33.00 -12.83 -30.05
CA ALA A 278 -32.05 -13.34 -29.08
C ALA A 278 -32.31 -12.79 -27.69
N VAL A 279 -32.13 -13.64 -26.68
CA VAL A 279 -32.23 -13.27 -25.27
C VAL A 279 -31.02 -13.75 -24.50
N ARG A 280 -30.54 -12.93 -23.58
CA ARG A 280 -29.58 -13.33 -22.55
C ARG A 280 -30.35 -13.68 -21.29
N LEU A 281 -30.25 -14.93 -20.87
CA LEU A 281 -30.88 -15.44 -19.65
C LEU A 281 -29.82 -15.56 -18.57
N THR A 282 -30.16 -15.16 -17.36
CA THR A 282 -29.32 -15.33 -16.18
C THR A 282 -30.13 -15.94 -15.05
N VAL A 283 -29.74 -17.14 -14.65
CA VAL A 283 -30.23 -17.79 -13.43
C VAL A 283 -29.42 -17.27 -12.25
N HIS A 284 -30.10 -16.74 -11.23
CA HIS A 284 -29.52 -16.34 -9.96
C HIS A 284 -29.86 -17.40 -8.91
N TYR A 285 -28.85 -18.05 -8.35
CA TYR A 285 -29.05 -19.19 -7.48
C TYR A 285 -28.05 -19.26 -6.33
N LEU A 286 -28.46 -19.94 -5.26
CA LEU A 286 -27.61 -20.35 -4.17
C LEU A 286 -27.12 -21.78 -4.41
N ASP A 287 -25.82 -21.98 -4.22
CA ASP A 287 -25.14 -23.27 -4.25
C ASP A 287 -24.65 -23.61 -2.85
N LEU A 288 -24.94 -24.83 -2.41
CA LEU A 288 -24.64 -25.31 -1.06
C LEU A 288 -23.70 -26.51 -1.14
N THR A 289 -22.51 -26.37 -0.58
CA THR A 289 -21.51 -27.44 -0.52
C THR A 289 -21.46 -28.03 0.88
N ALA A 290 -21.54 -29.36 0.96
CA ALA A 290 -21.44 -30.10 2.21
C ALA A 290 -20.05 -29.97 2.86
N ALA A 291 -19.95 -30.38 4.13
CA ALA A 291 -18.69 -30.43 4.86
C ALA A 291 -17.73 -31.41 4.18
N THR A 292 -16.45 -31.07 4.13
CA THR A 292 -15.40 -31.94 3.55
C THR A 292 -14.46 -32.52 4.61
N SER A 293 -14.60 -32.10 5.87
CA SER A 293 -13.84 -32.61 7.03
C SER A 293 -14.72 -32.71 8.27
#